data_AF-A0A1Z9MS48-F1
#
_entry.id   AF-A0A1Z9MS48-F1
#
_cell.length_a   1.000
_cell.length_b   1.000
_cell.length_c   1.000
_cell.angle_alpha   90.00
_cell.angle_beta   90.00
_cell.angle_gamma   90.00
#
_symmetry.space_group_name_H-M   'P 1'
#
loop_
_entity.id
_entity.type
_entity.pdbx_description
1 polymer ?
#
loop_
_entity_poly.entity_id
_entity_poly.type
_entity_poly.pdbx_seq_one_letter_code
_entity_poly.pdbx_strand_id
1 'polypeptide(L)'
;MLNDFIIRLFFETIYFSLIIFLVLFYLKLSRIVIRYRREFKVSLGSKKNEKLERVIRAHANFNEHVPLGIVLSFFTYFNNFIILSCIALIFLFVGRILHAKSIIDINEKKIGFNARILGMRLTFYSHLISILGIILYLTQMIYYNLKNVLQ
;
A
#
# COMPACT_ATOMS: atom_id res chain seq x y z
N MET A 1 10.46 26.60 -14.34
CA MET A 1 9.45 26.04 -15.28
C MET A 1 9.88 24.70 -15.87
N LEU A 2 10.92 24.61 -16.71
CA LEU A 2 11.38 23.32 -17.27
C LEU A 2 11.85 22.35 -16.18
N ASN A 3 12.61 22.83 -15.19
CA ASN A 3 13.08 22.01 -14.07
C ASN A 3 11.92 21.48 -13.20
N ASP A 4 10.93 22.33 -12.90
CA ASP A 4 9.77 21.94 -12.08
C ASP A 4 8.92 20.88 -12.79
N PHE A 5 8.76 21.01 -14.10
CA PHE A 5 8.09 20.03 -14.94
C PHE A 5 8.83 18.68 -14.93
N ILE A 6 10.15 18.68 -15.14
CA ILE A 6 10.97 17.46 -15.14
C ILE A 6 10.91 16.77 -13.77
N ILE A 7 11.00 17.53 -12.67
CA ILE A 7 10.91 17.00 -11.31
C ILE A 7 9.54 16.36 -11.08
N ARG A 8 8.45 17.04 -11.46
CA ARG A 8 7.09 16.50 -11.32
C ARG A 8 6.91 15.22 -12.12
N LEU A 9 7.35 15.21 -13.39
CA LEU A 9 7.29 14.04 -14.27
C LEU A 9 8.05 12.84 -13.67
N PHE A 10 9.23 13.08 -13.10
CA PHE A 10 10.02 12.05 -12.43
C PHE A 10 9.25 11.40 -11.28
N PHE A 11 8.67 12.20 -10.37
CA PHE A 11 7.89 11.66 -9.26
C PHE A 11 6.58 11.00 -9.70
N GLU A 12 5.89 11.54 -10.70
CA GLU A 12 4.69 10.89 -11.27
C GLU A 12 5.01 9.51 -11.84
N THR A 13 6.13 9.39 -12.54
CA THR A 13 6.60 8.10 -13.07
C THR A 13 6.82 7.09 -11.94
N ILE A 14 7.46 7.50 -10.84
CA ILE A 14 7.64 6.66 -9.64
C ILE A 14 6.27 6.29 -9.04
N TYR A 15 5.41 7.27 -8.82
CA TYR A 15 4.10 7.11 -8.20
C TYR A 15 3.25 6.08 -8.94
N PHE A 16 3.07 6.24 -10.25
CA PHE A 16 2.28 5.31 -11.05
C PHE A 16 2.94 3.93 -11.18
N SER A 17 4.27 3.86 -11.25
CA SER A 17 4.98 2.58 -11.26
C SER A 17 4.74 1.78 -9.97
N LEU A 18 4.70 2.44 -8.81
CA LEU A 18 4.39 1.80 -7.53
C LEU A 18 2.95 1.26 -7.49
N ILE A 19 1.97 2.02 -8.01
CA ILE A 19 0.58 1.57 -8.12
C ILE A 19 0.48 0.34 -9.02
N ILE A 20 1.09 0.39 -10.21
CA ILE A 20 1.11 -0.73 -11.15
C ILE A 20 1.68 -1.97 -10.48
N PHE A 21 2.81 -1.84 -9.79
CA PHE A 21 3.39 -2.98 -9.08
C PHE A 21 2.44 -3.53 -8.02
N LEU A 22 1.85 -2.68 -7.18
CA LEU A 22 0.93 -3.11 -6.13
C LEU A 22 -0.27 -3.89 -6.72
N VAL A 23 -0.83 -3.42 -7.84
CA VAL A 23 -1.93 -4.11 -8.54
C VAL A 23 -1.47 -5.44 -9.15
N LEU A 24 -0.29 -5.48 -9.80
CA LEU A 24 0.27 -6.74 -10.29
C LEU A 24 0.52 -7.75 -9.16
N PHE A 25 0.94 -7.25 -8.00
CA PHE A 25 1.17 -8.06 -6.81
C PHE A 25 -0.13 -8.62 -6.22
N TYR A 26 -1.20 -7.81 -6.18
CA TYR A 26 -2.55 -8.28 -5.87
C TYR A 26 -2.97 -9.43 -6.78
N LEU A 27 -2.84 -9.26 -8.10
CA LEU A 27 -3.19 -10.29 -9.07
C LEU A 27 -2.36 -11.56 -8.88
N LYS A 28 -1.08 -11.44 -8.51
CA LYS A 28 -0.23 -12.58 -8.15
C LYS A 28 -0.77 -13.33 -6.93
N LEU A 29 -1.11 -12.63 -5.84
CA LEU A 29 -1.68 -13.25 -4.63
C LEU A 29 -3.02 -13.95 -4.91
N SER A 30 -3.90 -13.30 -5.69
CA SER A 30 -5.18 -13.88 -6.12
C SER A 30 -4.98 -15.19 -6.90
N ARG A 31 -4.07 -15.22 -7.88
CA ARG A 31 -3.74 -16.43 -8.63
C ARG A 31 -3.19 -17.55 -7.74
N ILE A 32 -2.38 -17.22 -6.73
CA ILE A 32 -1.87 -18.21 -5.77
C ILE A 32 -3.01 -18.85 -4.97
N VAL A 33 -3.97 -18.05 -4.48
CA VAL A 33 -5.15 -18.56 -3.78
C VAL A 33 -5.97 -19.48 -4.68
N ILE A 34 -6.25 -19.06 -5.92
CA ILE A 34 -7.00 -19.86 -6.91
C ILE A 34 -6.30 -21.20 -7.17
N ARG A 35 -4.97 -21.18 -7.36
CA ARG A 35 -4.17 -22.39 -7.59
C ARG A 35 -4.32 -23.37 -6.42
N TYR A 36 -4.11 -22.93 -5.18
CA TYR A 36 -4.18 -23.80 -4.01
C TYR A 36 -5.61 -24.29 -3.71
N ARG A 37 -6.65 -23.50 -4.01
CA ARG A 37 -8.04 -23.97 -3.92
C ARG A 37 -8.31 -25.15 -4.85
N ARG A 38 -7.79 -25.09 -6.08
CA ARG A 38 -7.91 -26.17 -7.07
C ARG A 38 -7.09 -27.40 -6.65
N GLU A 39 -5.85 -27.19 -6.22
CA GLU A 39 -4.94 -28.25 -5.76
C GLU A 39 -5.53 -29.03 -4.58
N PHE A 40 -6.03 -28.33 -3.56
CA PHE A 40 -6.59 -28.96 -2.36
C PHE A 40 -8.09 -29.27 -2.46
N LYS A 41 -8.74 -29.01 -3.61
CA LYS A 41 -10.18 -29.22 -3.82
C LYS A 41 -11.05 -28.55 -2.74
N VAL A 42 -10.73 -27.30 -2.41
CA VAL A 42 -11.43 -26.49 -1.39
C VAL A 42 -12.16 -25.31 -2.04
N SER A 43 -13.49 -25.38 -2.10
CA SER A 43 -14.34 -24.31 -2.64
C SER A 43 -14.43 -23.08 -1.73
N LEU A 44 -14.56 -23.27 -0.41
CA LEU A 44 -14.70 -22.21 0.59
C LEU A 44 -13.85 -22.46 1.84
N GLY A 45 -13.37 -21.40 2.48
CA GLY A 45 -12.50 -21.48 3.65
C GLY A 45 -11.15 -22.15 3.35
N SER A 46 -10.52 -22.72 4.38
CA SER A 46 -9.25 -23.45 4.29
C SER A 46 -9.39 -24.98 4.48
N LYS A 47 -10.52 -25.48 4.99
CA LYS A 47 -10.71 -26.89 5.44
C LYS A 47 -9.54 -27.40 6.31
N LYS A 48 -9.01 -26.56 7.20
CA LYS A 48 -7.83 -26.84 8.06
C LYS A 48 -6.53 -27.13 7.29
N ASN A 49 -6.45 -26.77 5.99
CA ASN A 49 -5.21 -26.80 5.24
C ASN A 49 -4.39 -25.54 5.53
N GLU A 50 -3.30 -25.71 6.26
CA GLU A 50 -2.45 -24.60 6.72
C GLU A 50 -1.86 -23.77 5.57
N LYS A 51 -1.41 -24.41 4.48
CA LYS A 51 -0.87 -23.69 3.31
C LYS A 51 -1.93 -22.80 2.67
N LEU A 52 -3.14 -23.35 2.49
CA LEU A 52 -4.27 -22.60 1.93
C LEU A 52 -4.68 -21.43 2.84
N GLU A 53 -4.69 -21.66 4.15
CA GLU A 53 -5.01 -20.63 5.14
C GLU A 53 -4.03 -19.46 5.11
N ARG A 54 -2.73 -19.75 5.08
CA ARG A 54 -1.67 -18.74 4.97
C ARG A 54 -1.82 -17.87 3.72
N VAL A 55 -2.03 -18.49 2.54
CA VAL A 55 -2.18 -17.72 1.29
C VAL A 55 -3.48 -16.91 1.25
N ILE A 56 -4.58 -17.44 1.81
CA ILE A 56 -5.84 -16.69 1.95
C ILE A 56 -5.62 -15.46 2.83
N ARG A 57 -4.93 -15.61 3.98
CA ARG A 57 -4.66 -14.47 4.88
C ARG A 57 -3.69 -13.47 4.27
N ALA A 58 -2.67 -13.89 3.52
CA ALA A 58 -1.81 -12.96 2.79
C ALA A 58 -2.60 -12.11 1.78
N HIS A 59 -3.47 -12.74 1.00
CA HIS A 59 -4.31 -12.04 0.01
C HIS A 59 -5.35 -11.15 0.68
N ALA A 60 -6.03 -11.63 1.72
CA ALA A 60 -7.01 -10.83 2.48
C ALA A 60 -6.37 -9.59 3.10
N ASN A 61 -5.22 -9.74 3.77
CA ASN A 61 -4.53 -8.61 4.38
C ASN A 61 -4.04 -7.58 3.34
N PHE A 62 -3.66 -8.03 2.15
CA PHE A 62 -3.38 -7.10 1.05
C PHE A 62 -4.62 -6.28 0.68
N ASN A 63 -5.78 -6.92 0.56
CA ASN A 63 -7.04 -6.27 0.19
C ASN A 63 -7.58 -5.34 1.26
N GLU A 64 -7.31 -5.64 2.54
CA GLU A 64 -7.71 -4.83 3.68
C GLU A 64 -6.94 -3.49 3.73
N HIS A 65 -5.67 -3.46 3.29
CA HIS A 65 -4.80 -2.29 3.52
C HIS A 65 -4.36 -1.53 2.26
N VAL A 66 -4.12 -2.22 1.15
CA VAL A 66 -3.51 -1.60 -0.03
C VAL A 66 -4.48 -0.72 -0.80
N PRO A 67 -5.73 -1.15 -1.09
CA PRO A 67 -6.70 -0.28 -1.73
C PRO A 67 -6.91 1.03 -0.95
N LEU A 68 -7.03 0.93 0.38
CA LEU A 68 -7.13 2.11 1.24
C LEU A 68 -5.90 3.01 1.15
N GLY A 69 -4.69 2.43 1.17
CA GLY A 69 -3.44 3.20 1.05
C GLY A 69 -3.31 3.92 -0.30
N ILE A 70 -3.73 3.29 -1.39
CA ILE A 70 -3.76 3.92 -2.72
C ILE A 70 -4.76 5.07 -2.74
N VAL A 71 -5.98 4.85 -2.24
CA VAL A 71 -7.02 5.89 -2.17
C VAL A 71 -6.57 7.09 -1.35
N LEU A 72 -5.98 6.88 -0.17
CA LEU A 72 -5.45 7.96 0.66
C LEU A 72 -4.35 8.74 -0.07
N SER A 73 -3.46 8.06 -0.79
CA SER A 73 -2.40 8.70 -1.57
C SER A 73 -2.93 9.51 -2.76
N PHE A 74 -4.12 9.20 -3.29
CA PHE A 74 -4.73 9.99 -4.36
C PHE A 74 -5.12 11.39 -3.87
N PHE A 75 -5.64 11.51 -2.65
CA PHE A 75 -5.96 12.82 -2.09
C PHE A 75 -4.72 13.70 -2.00
N THR A 76 -3.56 13.17 -1.62
CA THR A 76 -2.33 13.97 -1.62
C THR A 76 -1.82 14.23 -3.05
N TYR A 77 -1.96 13.28 -3.98
CA TYR A 77 -1.50 13.43 -5.36
C TYR A 77 -2.26 14.55 -6.09
N PHE A 78 -3.60 14.50 -6.09
CA PHE A 78 -4.43 15.47 -6.79
C PHE A 78 -4.35 16.88 -6.20
N ASN A 79 -3.90 17.01 -4.95
CA ASN A 79 -3.69 18.29 -4.29
C ASN A 79 -2.21 18.76 -4.34
N ASN A 80 -1.45 18.32 -5.35
CA ASN A 80 -0.06 18.72 -5.62
C ASN A 80 0.98 18.30 -4.55
N PHE A 81 0.65 17.39 -3.64
CA PHE A 81 1.61 16.81 -2.69
C PHE A 81 2.22 15.51 -3.25
N ILE A 82 2.77 15.55 -4.47
CA ILE A 82 3.27 14.37 -5.18
C ILE A 82 4.43 13.69 -4.45
N ILE A 83 5.35 14.46 -3.85
CA ILE A 83 6.48 13.90 -3.07
C ILE A 83 5.96 13.09 -1.88
N LEU A 84 4.98 13.64 -1.14
CA LEU A 84 4.39 12.96 0.01
C LEU A 84 3.62 11.70 -0.40
N SER A 85 2.94 11.77 -1.55
CA SER A 85 2.24 10.64 -2.17
C SER A 85 3.21 9.51 -2.54
N CYS A 86 4.37 9.85 -3.10
CA CYS A 86 5.45 8.89 -3.38
C CYS A 86 5.98 8.26 -2.09
N ILE A 87 6.29 9.05 -1.06
CA ILE A 87 6.79 8.53 0.22
C ILE A 87 5.76 7.57 0.82
N ALA A 88 4.48 7.94 0.85
CA ALA A 88 3.41 7.06 1.31
C ALA A 88 3.36 5.74 0.54
N LEU A 89 3.42 5.76 -0.80
CA LEU A 89 3.39 4.54 -1.60
C LEU A 89 4.66 3.69 -1.50
N ILE A 90 5.83 4.29 -1.31
CA ILE A 90 7.08 3.55 -1.06
C ILE A 90 6.96 2.73 0.23
N PHE A 91 6.47 3.36 1.31
CA PHE A 91 6.24 2.67 2.58
C PHE A 91 5.21 1.53 2.44
N LEU A 92 4.13 1.76 1.70
CA LEU A 92 3.13 0.73 1.40
C LEU A 92 3.76 -0.44 0.65
N PHE A 93 4.44 -0.14 -0.45
CA PHE A 93 5.08 -1.10 -1.34
C PHE A 93 6.11 -1.97 -0.62
N VAL A 94 7.07 -1.36 0.08
CA VAL A 94 8.08 -2.07 0.86
C VAL A 94 7.43 -2.90 1.96
N GLY A 95 6.45 -2.33 2.67
CA GLY A 95 5.70 -3.03 3.71
C GLY A 95 5.02 -4.30 3.20
N ARG A 96 4.39 -4.25 2.02
CA ARG A 96 3.71 -5.40 1.41
C ARG A 96 4.68 -6.47 0.90
N ILE A 97 5.84 -6.08 0.36
CA ILE A 97 6.87 -7.06 -0.03
C ILE A 97 7.39 -7.82 1.20
N LEU A 98 7.73 -7.10 2.28
CA LEU A 98 8.23 -7.72 3.51
C LEU A 98 7.19 -8.63 4.17
N HIS A 99 5.93 -8.19 4.20
CA HIS A 99 4.83 -8.97 4.76
C HIS A 99 4.54 -10.24 3.93
N ALA A 100 4.58 -10.17 2.60
CA ALA A 100 4.29 -11.34 1.78
C ALA A 100 5.43 -12.38 1.77
N LYS A 101 6.69 -11.93 1.76
CA LYS A 101 7.86 -12.83 1.85
C LYS A 101 7.83 -13.68 3.13
N SER A 102 7.34 -13.12 4.22
CA SER A 102 7.24 -13.80 5.52
C SER A 102 6.04 -14.73 5.66
N ILE A 103 5.03 -14.67 4.77
CA ILE A 103 3.90 -15.63 4.79
C ILE A 103 4.19 -16.88 3.96
N ILE A 104 5.02 -16.76 2.93
CA ILE A 104 5.33 -17.86 2.01
C ILE A 104 6.37 -18.83 2.60
N ASP A 105 7.21 -18.38 3.52
CA ASP A 105 8.22 -19.22 4.17
C ASP A 105 7.61 -20.06 5.30
N ILE A 106 7.58 -21.38 5.12
CA ILE A 106 7.02 -22.35 6.07
C ILE A 106 8.00 -22.59 7.24
N ASN A 107 9.28 -22.24 7.08
CA ASN A 107 10.32 -22.37 8.09
C ASN A 107 10.36 -21.13 9.00
N GLU A 108 9.23 -20.76 9.62
CA GLU A 108 9.09 -19.62 10.53
C GLU A 108 9.95 -19.76 11.80
N LYS A 109 11.26 -19.58 11.66
CA LYS A 109 12.13 -19.13 12.75
C LYS A 109 11.89 -17.63 12.94
N LYS A 110 12.09 -17.14 14.18
CA LYS A 110 11.94 -15.74 14.68
C LYS A 110 12.09 -14.60 13.64
N ILE A 111 12.98 -14.75 12.65
CA ILE A 111 13.26 -13.82 11.56
C ILE A 111 11.99 -13.52 10.71
N GLY A 112 11.16 -14.52 10.40
CA GLY A 112 9.94 -14.34 9.61
C GLY A 112 8.88 -13.50 10.33
N PHE A 113 8.76 -13.68 11.65
CA PHE A 113 7.83 -12.92 12.49
C PHE A 113 8.18 -11.42 12.54
N ASN A 114 9.46 -11.09 12.67
CA ASN A 114 9.93 -9.71 12.67
C ASN A 114 9.66 -9.00 11.33
N ALA A 115 9.80 -9.71 10.20
CA ALA A 115 9.48 -9.18 8.88
C ALA A 115 7.97 -8.92 8.70
N ARG A 116 7.09 -9.74 9.28
CA ARG A 116 5.63 -9.47 9.29
C ARG A 116 5.30 -8.19 10.05
N ILE A 117 5.86 -8.04 11.25
CA ILE A 117 5.63 -6.85 12.09
C ILE A 117 6.13 -5.60 11.38
N LEU A 118 7.35 -5.64 10.84
CA LEU A 118 7.92 -4.51 10.11
C LEU A 118 7.08 -4.18 8.87
N GLY A 119 6.66 -5.19 8.12
CA GLY A 119 5.79 -5.01 6.95
C GLY A 119 4.45 -4.34 7.29
N MET A 120 3.85 -4.72 8.42
CA MET A 120 2.65 -4.07 8.94
C MET A 120 2.91 -2.63 9.39
N ARG A 121 3.97 -2.38 10.17
CA ARG A 121 4.33 -1.03 10.63
C ARG A 121 4.53 -0.06 9.46
N LEU A 122 5.24 -0.48 8.42
CA LEU A 122 5.44 0.34 7.23
C LEU A 122 4.12 0.67 6.51
N THR A 123 3.16 -0.25 6.50
CA THR A 123 1.84 -0.01 5.91
C THR A 123 1.01 0.97 6.75
N PHE A 124 1.08 0.87 8.08
CA PHE A 124 0.48 1.88 8.95
C PHE A 124 1.12 3.26 8.76
N TYR A 125 2.45 3.32 8.65
CA TYR A 125 3.15 4.58 8.38
C TYR A 125 2.75 5.18 7.03
N SER A 126 2.57 4.37 5.98
CA SER A 126 2.03 4.84 4.70
C SER A 126 0.67 5.53 4.86
N HIS A 127 -0.25 4.93 5.62
CA HIS A 127 -1.56 5.53 5.90
C HIS A 127 -1.41 6.83 6.70
N LEU A 128 -0.57 6.85 7.74
CA LEU A 128 -0.32 8.05 8.56
C LEU A 128 0.28 9.19 7.73
N ILE A 129 1.25 8.90 6.86
CA ILE A 129 1.85 9.91 5.97
C ILE A 129 0.78 10.53 5.06
N SER A 130 -0.11 9.69 4.51
CA SER A 130 -1.20 10.18 3.66
C SER A 130 -2.20 11.03 4.45
N ILE A 131 -2.56 10.60 5.67
CA ILE A 131 -3.43 11.37 6.57
C ILE A 131 -2.82 12.73 6.91
N LEU A 132 -1.52 12.77 7.26
CA LEU A 132 -0.80 14.01 7.53
C LEU A 132 -0.83 14.95 6.32
N GLY A 133 -0.69 14.40 5.11
CA GLY A 133 -0.82 15.18 3.87
C GLY A 133 -2.21 15.77 3.66
N ILE A 134 -3.26 15.01 3.96
CA ILE A 134 -4.64 15.49 3.89
C ILE A 134 -4.88 16.61 4.91
N ILE A 135 -4.36 16.47 6.13
CA ILE A 135 -4.45 17.50 7.18
C ILE A 135 -3.72 18.78 6.76
N LEU A 136 -2.52 18.65 6.17
CA LEU A 136 -1.77 19.77 5.65
C LEU A 136 -2.54 20.50 4.55
N TYR A 137 -3.11 19.75 3.60
CA TYR A 137 -3.97 20.31 2.55
C TYR A 137 -5.17 21.06 3.14
N LEU A 138 -5.88 20.44 4.08
CA LEU A 138 -7.04 21.05 4.74
C LEU A 138 -6.65 22.37 5.43
N THR A 139 -5.53 22.38 6.13
CA THR A 139 -5.02 23.57 6.84
C THR A 139 -4.68 24.69 5.85
N GLN A 140 -4.01 24.35 4.74
CA GLN A 140 -3.68 25.29 3.67
C GLN A 140 -4.95 25.90 3.05
N MET A 141 -5.94 25.05 2.74
CA MET A 141 -7.21 25.48 2.17
C MET A 141 -7.95 26.44 3.11
N ILE A 142 -8.04 26.13 4.40
CA ILE A 142 -8.69 27.00 5.39
C ILE A 142 -7.96 28.35 5.48
N TYR A 143 -6.63 28.33 5.57
CA TYR A 143 -5.82 29.54 5.68
C TYR A 143 -6.03 30.51 4.50
N TYR A 144 -5.99 30.01 3.26
CA TYR A 144 -6.17 30.86 2.08
C TYR A 144 -7.59 31.43 1.99
N ASN A 145 -8.62 30.65 2.32
CA ASN A 145 -9.99 31.15 2.31
C ASN A 145 -10.22 32.23 3.39
N LEU A 146 -9.70 32.03 4.61
CA LEU A 146 -9.80 33.04 5.66
C LEU A 146 -9.07 34.33 5.28
N LYS A 147 -7.88 34.22 4.69
CA LYS A 147 -7.12 35.39 4.23
C LYS A 147 -7.90 36.19 3.16
N ASN A 148 -8.54 35.51 2.21
CA ASN A 148 -9.32 36.16 1.16
C ASN A 148 -10.59 36.84 1.67
N VAL A 149 -11.18 36.36 2.76
CA VAL A 149 -12.38 36.97 3.37
C VAL A 149 -12.03 38.21 4.21
N LEU A 150 -10.80 38.27 4.75
CA LEU A 150 -10.34 39.35 5.63
C LEU A 150 -9.64 40.50 4.89
N GLN A 151 -9.43 40.38 3.58
CA GLN A 151 -8.88 41.42 2.69
C GLN A 151 -9.99 42.07 1.88
#